data_AF-A0A7J3D593-F1
#
_entry.id   AF-A0A7J3D593-F1
#
_cell.length_a   1.000
_cell.length_b   1.000
_cell.length_c   1.000
_cell.angle_alpha   90.00
_cell.angle_beta   90.00
_cell.angle_gamma   90.00
#
_symmetry.space_group_name_H-M   'P 1'
#
loop_
_entity.id
_entity.type
_entity.pdbx_description
1 polymer ?
#
loop_
_entity_poly.entity_id
_entity_poly.type
_entity_poly.pdbx_seq_one_letter_code
_entity_poly.pdbx_strand_id
1 'polypeptide(L)'
;MSEKARNIPLHEHCKVCGISIPAGKGYCSNACRQKSIAAEKRMKRTQKIYICSFIIIMVIALLLMFLENEGVWGNKETSHRLWVG
;
A
#
# COMPACT_ATOMS: atom_id res chain seq x y z
N MET A 1 32.13 33.97 -18.04
CA MET A 1 31.26 33.63 -19.18
C MET A 1 29.83 33.44 -18.67
N SER A 2 28.94 34.35 -19.08
CA SER A 2 27.47 34.30 -19.14
C SER A 2 26.67 33.65 -17.98
N GLU A 3 26.40 34.46 -16.97
CA GLU A 3 25.32 34.29 -15.99
C GLU A 3 23.97 34.68 -16.64
N LYS A 4 23.36 33.76 -17.38
CA LYS A 4 22.00 33.95 -17.91
C LYS A 4 21.05 33.07 -17.12
N ALA A 5 20.56 33.61 -16.00
CA ALA A 5 19.45 33.05 -15.24
C ALA A 5 18.22 32.98 -16.15
N ARG A 6 18.07 31.85 -16.85
CA ARG A 6 16.85 31.55 -17.61
C ARG A 6 15.76 31.33 -16.57
N ASN A 7 14.84 32.28 -16.50
CA ASN A 7 13.57 32.12 -15.79
C ASN A 7 12.79 31.02 -16.54
N ILE A 8 13.04 29.76 -16.17
CA ILE A 8 12.30 28.62 -16.71
C ILE A 8 10.97 28.62 -15.99
N PRO A 9 9.83 28.85 -16.68
CA PRO A 9 8.53 28.82 -16.03
C PRO A 9 8.34 27.46 -15.36
N LEU A 10 7.87 27.51 -14.12
CA LEU A 10 7.58 26.30 -13.35
C LEU A 10 6.50 25.52 -14.11
N HIS A 11 6.86 24.33 -14.57
CA HIS A 11 5.97 23.44 -15.31
C HIS A 11 5.84 22.14 -14.51
N GLU A 12 4.61 21.67 -14.38
CA GLU A 12 4.31 20.40 -13.74
C GLU A 12 3.89 19.38 -14.80
N HIS A 13 4.24 18.12 -14.59
CA HIS A 13 3.85 17.05 -15.51
C HIS A 13 2.53 16.44 -15.07
N CYS A 14 1.67 16.07 -16.03
CA CYS A 14 0.46 15.35 -15.71
C CYS A 14 0.78 13.98 -15.07
N LYS A 15 0.20 13.70 -13.90
CA LYS A 15 0.36 12.43 -13.18
C LYS A 15 -0.09 11.16 -13.94
N VAL A 16 -0.84 11.32 -15.03
CA VAL A 16 -1.42 10.20 -15.80
C VAL A 16 -0.82 10.07 -17.20
N CYS A 17 -0.51 11.20 -17.84
CA CYS A 17 -0.19 11.25 -19.27
C CYS A 17 1.14 11.97 -19.57
N GLY A 18 1.82 12.54 -18.56
CA GLY A 18 3.18 13.08 -18.69
C GLY A 18 3.32 14.40 -19.47
N ILE A 19 2.21 14.99 -19.94
CA ILE A 19 2.24 16.26 -20.67
C ILE A 19 2.61 17.41 -19.70
N SER A 20 3.42 18.36 -20.17
CA SER A 20 3.76 19.59 -19.43
C SER A 20 2.53 20.50 -19.30
N ILE A 21 2.19 20.85 -18.07
CA ILE A 21 1.07 21.70 -17.69
C ILE A 21 1.64 22.92 -16.94
N PRO A 22 1.05 24.11 -17.07
CA PRO A 22 1.41 25.26 -16.21
C PRO A 22 1.31 24.88 -14.72
N ALA A 23 2.29 25.34 -13.92
CA ALA A 23 2.27 25.15 -12.47
C ALA A 23 0.92 25.56 -11.87
N GLY A 24 0.35 24.68 -11.04
CA GLY A 24 -0.94 24.88 -10.39
C GLY A 24 -2.08 24.00 -10.93
N LYS A 25 -1.87 23.25 -12.03
CA LYS A 25 -2.85 22.27 -12.54
C LYS A 25 -2.24 20.86 -12.56
N GLY A 26 -2.77 19.95 -11.74
CA GLY A 26 -2.26 18.58 -11.64
C GLY A 26 -2.65 17.61 -12.77
N TYR A 27 -3.61 17.99 -13.65
CA TYR A 27 -4.09 17.15 -14.77
C TYR A 27 -4.28 17.97 -16.04
N CYS A 28 -3.92 17.40 -17.20
CA CYS A 28 -4.00 18.13 -18.49
C CYS A 28 -5.43 18.25 -19.01
N SER A 29 -6.32 17.33 -18.62
CA SER A 29 -7.70 17.26 -19.08
C SER A 29 -8.59 16.53 -18.06
N ASN A 30 -9.91 16.73 -18.18
CA ASN A 30 -10.89 15.98 -17.39
C ASN A 30 -10.77 14.45 -17.59
N ALA A 31 -10.33 14.00 -18.77
CA ALA A 31 -10.10 12.59 -19.04
C ALA A 31 -8.95 12.01 -18.20
N CYS A 32 -7.81 12.70 -18.09
CA CYS A 32 -6.70 12.26 -17.22
C CYS A 32 -7.12 12.31 -15.73
N ARG A 33 -7.96 13.28 -15.31
CA ARG A 33 -8.52 13.30 -13.94
C ARG A 33 -9.46 12.13 -13.65
N GLN A 34 -10.32 11.74 -14.59
CA GLN A 34 -11.21 10.61 -14.41
C GLN A 34 -10.45 9.28 -14.35
N LYS A 35 -9.37 9.12 -15.14
CA LYS A 35 -8.51 7.93 -15.09
C LYS A 35 -7.85 7.76 -13.72
N SER A 36 -7.32 8.83 -13.12
CA SER A 36 -6.73 8.72 -11.78
C SER A 36 -7.77 8.41 -10.71
N ILE A 37 -8.95 9.05 -10.76
CA ILE A 37 -10.06 8.75 -9.83
C ILE A 37 -10.52 7.30 -9.99
N ALA A 38 -10.61 6.78 -11.22
CA ALA A 38 -10.98 5.39 -11.48
C ALA A 38 -9.92 4.41 -10.94
N ALA A 39 -8.64 4.72 -11.11
CA ALA A 39 -7.54 3.93 -10.57
C ALA A 39 -7.55 3.94 -9.03
N GLU A 40 -7.70 5.11 -8.40
CA GLU A 40 -7.82 5.23 -6.94
C GLU A 40 -9.01 4.47 -6.38
N LYS A 41 -10.18 4.52 -7.05
CA LYS A 41 -11.37 3.77 -6.63
C LYS A 41 -11.13 2.27 -6.65
N ARG A 42 -10.36 1.75 -7.62
CA ARG A 42 -9.99 0.33 -7.69
C ARG A 42 -9.03 -0.04 -6.55
N MET A 43 -7.98 0.77 -6.35
CA MET A 43 -7.01 0.55 -5.26
C MET A 43 -7.68 0.60 -3.88
N LYS A 44 -8.57 1.57 -3.64
CA LYS A 44 -9.29 1.71 -2.36
C LYS A 44 -10.23 0.53 -2.08
N ARG A 45 -10.82 -0.10 -3.11
CA ARG A 45 -11.65 -1.30 -2.94
C ARG A 45 -10.79 -2.49 -2.52
N THR A 46 -9.70 -2.73 -3.23
CA THR A 46 -8.77 -3.82 -2.93
C THR A 46 -8.11 -3.64 -1.57
N GLN A 47 -7.70 -2.42 -1.22
CA GLN A 47 -7.13 -2.10 0.09
C GLN A 47 -8.11 -2.38 1.24
N LYS A 48 -9.40 -2.04 1.07
CA LYS A 48 -10.44 -2.36 2.07
C LYS A 48 -10.59 -3.86 2.29
N ILE A 49 -10.58 -4.65 1.22
CA ILE A 49 -10.69 -6.11 1.31
C ILE A 49 -9.50 -6.69 2.09
N TYR A 50 -8.27 -6.26 1.78
CA TYR A 50 -7.08 -6.72 2.50
C TYR A 50 -7.08 -6.33 3.98
N ILE A 51 -7.49 -5.10 4.30
CA ILE A 51 -7.61 -4.65 5.68
C ILE A 51 -8.66 -5.49 6.42
N CYS A 52 -9.82 -5.72 5.82
CA CYS A 52 -10.85 -6.58 6.41
C CYS A 52 -10.34 -8.00 6.63
N SER A 53 -9.67 -8.62 5.66
CA SER A 53 -9.12 -9.97 5.84
C SER A 53 -8.05 -10.03 6.93
N PHE A 54 -7.21 -9.00 7.03
CA PHE A 54 -6.18 -8.93 8.06
C PHE A 54 -6.79 -8.82 9.47
N ILE A 55 -7.82 -7.99 9.63
CA ILE A 55 -8.55 -7.86 10.90
C ILE A 55 -9.21 -9.19 11.28
N ILE A 56 -9.85 -9.88 10.32
CA ILE A 56 -10.48 -11.19 10.58
C ILE A 56 -9.45 -12.20 11.08
N ILE A 57 -8.30 -12.32 10.41
CA ILE A 57 -7.22 -13.23 10.81
C ILE A 57 -6.71 -12.87 12.22
N MET A 58 -6.52 -11.58 12.50
CA MET A 58 -6.08 -11.13 13.83
C MET A 58 -7.08 -11.46 14.93
N VAL A 59 -8.38 -11.25 14.67
CA VAL A 59 -9.43 -11.59 15.64
C VAL A 59 -9.47 -13.11 15.88
N ILE A 60 -9.39 -13.93 14.82
CA ILE A 60 -9.34 -15.39 14.96
C ILE A 60 -8.11 -15.81 15.76
N ALA A 61 -6.93 -15.27 15.47
CA ALA A 61 -5.71 -15.57 16.20
C ALA A 61 -5.83 -15.22 17.69
N LEU A 62 -6.40 -14.06 18.01
CA LEU A 62 -6.64 -13.64 19.40
C LEU A 62 -7.67 -14.53 20.10
N LEU A 63 -8.74 -14.94 19.40
CA LEU A 63 -9.72 -15.88 19.93
C LEU A 63 -9.11 -17.25 20.18
N LEU A 64 -8.29 -17.76 19.26
CA LEU A 64 -7.56 -19.01 19.45
C LEU A 64 -6.63 -18.90 20.67
N MET A 65 -5.81 -17.84 20.75
CA MET A 65 -4.95 -17.60 21.90
C MET A 65 -5.73 -17.51 23.22
N PHE A 66 -6.91 -16.87 23.21
CA PHE A 66 -7.74 -16.72 24.40
C PHE A 66 -8.44 -18.02 24.80
N LEU A 67 -8.94 -18.79 23.83
CA LEU A 67 -9.54 -20.11 24.06
C LEU A 67 -8.50 -21.14 24.53
N GLU A 68 -7.26 -21.01 24.07
CA GLU A 68 -6.14 -21.90 24.38
C GLU A 68 -5.44 -21.52 25.71
N ASN A 69 -5.77 -20.36 26.29
CA ASN A 69 -5.22 -19.89 27.57
C ASN A 69 -5.72 -20.69 28.80
N GLU A 70 -6.80 -21.47 28.69
CA GLU A 70 -7.24 -22.43 29.73
C GLU A 70 -6.53 -23.80 29.60
N GLY A 71 -5.65 -23.96 28.60
CA GLY A 71 -5.09 -25.25 28.18
C GLY A 71 -3.60 -25.22 27.91
N VAL A 72 -2.81 -25.08 28.98
CA VAL A 72 -1.49 -25.72 29.15
C VAL A 72 -0.37 -25.26 28.19
N TRP A 73 0.76 -24.91 28.81
CA TRP A 73 2.10 -25.11 28.24
C TRP A 73 2.30 -26.58 27.84
N GLY A 74 1.68 -26.99 26.75
CA GLY A 74 1.62 -28.36 26.24
C GLY A 74 2.71 -28.57 25.21
N ASN A 75 3.92 -28.75 25.72
CA ASN A 75 5.06 -29.40 25.09
C ASN A 75 5.12 -29.36 23.54
N LYS A 76 5.70 -28.31 22.98
CA LYS A 76 6.37 -28.38 21.67
C LYS A 76 7.87 -28.58 21.89
N GLU A 77 8.20 -29.74 22.45
CA GLU A 77 9.51 -30.37 22.35
C GLU A 77 9.71 -30.73 20.88
N THR A 78 10.10 -29.67 20.15
CA THR A 78 11.19 -29.67 19.19
C THR A 78 11.65 -31.07 18.81
N SER A 79 11.02 -31.58 17.77
CA SER A 79 11.59 -32.54 16.84
C SER A 79 12.92 -32.00 16.28
N HIS A 80 13.99 -32.14 17.06
CA HIS A 80 15.38 -31.83 16.69
C HIS A 80 16.37 -32.88 17.22
N ARG A 81 15.94 -34.14 17.37
CA ARG A 81 16.80 -35.23 17.84
C ARG A 81 16.75 -36.50 16.98
N LEU A 82 16.76 -36.34 15.65
CA LEU A 82 16.89 -37.47 14.72
C LEU A 82 17.90 -37.24 13.58
N TRP A 83 18.79 -36.27 13.69
CA TRP A 83 19.89 -36.04 12.74
C TRP A 83 21.18 -35.58 13.46
N VAL A 84 21.74 -36.41 14.33
CA VAL A 84 23.17 -36.41 14.65
C VAL A 84 23.57 -37.88 14.78
N GLY A 85 24.62 -38.25 14.04
CA GLY A 85 25.04 -39.62 13.71
C GLY A 85 25.42 -40.51 14.87
#